data_AF-A0A259DIX1-F1
#
_entry.id   AF-A0A259DIX1-F1
#
_cell.length_a   1.000
_cell.length_b   1.000
_cell.length_c   1.000
_cell.angle_alpha   90.00
_cell.angle_beta   90.00
_cell.angle_gamma   90.00
#
_symmetry.space_group_name_H-M   'P 1'
#
loop_
_entity.id
_entity.type
_entity.pdbx_description
1 polymer ?
#
loop_
_entity_poly.entity_id
_entity_poly.type
_entity_poly.pdbx_seq_one_letter_code
_entity_poly.pdbx_strand_id
1 'polypeptide(L)'
;MLGLAMSCSAAGADVLDGRVVGVTDGDTLTVIDAAKTEYKIRVAGIDAPEKAMPWGQKSKQALSDRVFGRDVRVDWSKRDRYGRIVGKVIVDGKDAGLALVGEGLAWHYKKYENEQPL
;
A
#
# COMPACT_ATOMS: atom_id res chain seq x y z
N MET A 1 -26.33 -32.76 23.18
CA MET A 1 -26.20 -31.52 22.38
C MET A 1 -24.71 -31.21 22.29
N LEU A 2 -24.06 -31.57 21.18
CA LEU A 2 -22.64 -31.30 20.97
C LEU A 2 -22.52 -29.87 20.44
N GLY A 3 -22.00 -28.96 21.27
CA GLY A 3 -21.85 -27.55 20.92
C GLY A 3 -20.74 -27.37 19.89
N LEU A 4 -21.11 -26.96 18.68
CA LEU A 4 -20.17 -26.53 17.64
C LEU A 4 -19.59 -25.17 18.05
N ALA A 5 -18.35 -25.15 18.55
CA ALA A 5 -17.62 -23.91 18.76
C ALA A 5 -17.25 -23.32 17.39
N MET A 6 -17.96 -22.28 16.98
CA MET A 6 -17.60 -21.47 15.81
C MET A 6 -16.45 -20.55 16.21
N SER A 7 -15.22 -20.93 15.87
CA SER A 7 -14.08 -20.01 15.93
C SER A 7 -14.19 -19.02 14.78
N CYS A 8 -14.51 -17.78 15.09
CA CYS A 8 -14.48 -16.67 14.15
C CYS A 8 -13.03 -16.20 14.03
N SER A 9 -12.31 -16.61 12.97
CA SER A 9 -11.02 -16.00 12.64
C SER A 9 -11.29 -14.57 12.18
N ALA A 10 -10.85 -13.59 12.95
CA ALA A 10 -10.73 -12.22 12.46
C ALA A 10 -9.79 -12.25 11.25
N ALA A 11 -10.29 -11.84 10.08
CA ALA A 11 -9.45 -11.62 8.91
C ALA A 11 -8.58 -10.37 9.18
N GLY A 12 -7.49 -10.55 9.90
CA GLY A 12 -6.50 -9.51 10.18
C GLY A 12 -5.62 -9.30 8.96
N ALA A 13 -5.39 -8.04 8.59
CA ALA A 13 -4.31 -7.71 7.66
C ALA A 13 -2.96 -8.07 8.31
N ASP A 14 -2.08 -8.70 7.54
CA ASP A 14 -0.68 -8.86 7.89
C ASP A 14 0.00 -7.48 7.92
N VAL A 15 1.02 -7.35 8.77
CA VAL A 15 1.76 -6.11 8.96
C VAL A 15 3.20 -6.30 8.49
N LEU A 16 3.68 -5.37 7.68
CA LEU A 16 5.08 -5.23 7.31
C LEU A 16 5.58 -3.84 7.75
N ASP A 17 6.49 -3.80 8.70
CA ASP A 17 7.20 -2.59 9.10
C ASP A 17 8.57 -2.55 8.42
N GLY A 18 8.95 -1.41 7.84
CA GLY A 18 10.24 -1.27 7.19
C GLY A 18 10.51 0.12 6.62
N ARG A 19 11.68 0.29 6.02
CA ARG A 19 12.11 1.57 5.43
C ARG A 19 11.89 1.57 3.92
N VAL A 20 11.31 2.64 3.41
CA VAL A 20 11.18 2.83 1.96
C VAL A 20 12.53 3.20 1.36
N VAL A 21 12.99 2.39 0.41
CA VAL A 21 14.28 2.56 -0.29
C VAL A 21 14.12 2.89 -1.77
N GLY A 22 12.90 2.85 -2.29
CA GLY A 22 12.62 3.18 -3.68
C GLY A 22 11.14 3.47 -3.94
N VAL A 23 10.88 4.35 -4.90
CA VAL A 23 9.54 4.64 -5.42
C VAL A 23 9.58 4.53 -6.94
N THR A 24 8.76 3.63 -7.48
CA THR A 24 8.71 3.33 -8.92
C THR A 24 7.86 4.36 -9.65
N ASP A 25 6.63 4.55 -9.20
CA ASP A 25 5.58 5.40 -9.75
C ASP A 25 4.67 5.91 -8.60
N GLY A 26 3.46 6.38 -8.92
CA GLY A 26 2.53 6.95 -7.93
C GLY A 26 1.78 5.93 -7.06
N ASP A 27 1.98 4.62 -7.24
CA ASP A 27 1.34 3.60 -6.40
C ASP A 27 2.23 2.38 -6.11
N THR A 28 3.48 2.37 -6.58
CA THR A 28 4.41 1.25 -6.38
C THR A 28 5.72 1.71 -5.73
N LEU A 29 6.09 1.08 -4.61
CA LEU A 29 7.31 1.39 -3.83
C LEU A 29 8.04 0.13 -3.36
N THR A 30 9.29 0.28 -2.91
CA THR A 30 10.11 -0.79 -2.33
C THR A 30 10.39 -0.50 -0.87
N VAL A 31 10.12 -1.49 0.00
CA VAL A 31 10.41 -1.47 1.44
C VAL A 31 11.49 -2.49 1.76
N ILE A 32 12.41 -2.15 2.66
CA ILE A 32 13.34 -3.08 3.30
C ILE A 32 12.98 -3.21 4.77
N ASP A 33 12.81 -4.45 5.25
CA ASP A 33 12.54 -4.74 6.66
C ASP A 33 13.82 -4.76 7.52
N ALA A 34 13.67 -5.05 8.81
CA ALA A 34 14.79 -5.18 9.74
C ALA A 34 15.76 -6.32 9.38
N ALA A 35 15.26 -7.38 8.72
CA ALA A 35 16.05 -8.53 8.26
C ALA A 35 16.76 -8.27 6.91
N LYS A 36 16.66 -7.05 6.37
CA LYS A 36 17.22 -6.66 5.05
C LYS A 36 16.56 -7.36 3.86
N THR A 37 15.33 -7.84 4.04
CA THR A 37 14.53 -8.40 2.96
C THR A 37 13.84 -7.27 2.20
N GLU A 38 13.96 -7.28 0.88
CA GLU A 38 13.28 -6.33 0.00
C GLU A 38 11.87 -6.81 -0.37
N TYR A 39 10.92 -5.89 -0.29
CA TYR A 39 9.52 -6.11 -0.67
C TYR A 39 9.05 -5.02 -1.63
N LYS A 40 8.51 -5.43 -2.77
CA LYS A 40 7.75 -4.53 -3.64
C LYS A 40 6.32 -4.42 -3.15
N ILE A 41 5.85 -3.19 -2.97
CA ILE A 41 4.54 -2.85 -2.45
C ILE A 41 3.75 -2.13 -3.55
N ARG A 42 2.52 -2.57 -3.79
CA ARG A 42 1.50 -1.86 -4.55
C ARG A 42 0.49 -1.29 -3.55
N VAL A 43 0.33 0.03 -3.54
CA VAL A 43 -0.58 0.73 -2.62
C VAL A 43 -2.01 0.27 -2.89
N ALA A 44 -2.72 -0.20 -1.87
CA ALA A 44 -4.03 -0.82 -2.04
C ALA A 44 -5.12 0.18 -2.46
N GLY A 45 -5.92 -0.21 -3.46
CA GLY A 45 -7.16 0.45 -3.92
C GLY A 45 -7.02 1.86 -4.49
N ILE A 46 -5.80 2.31 -4.78
CA ILE A 46 -5.56 3.44 -5.68
C ILE A 46 -5.03 2.94 -7.02
N ASP A 47 -5.07 3.77 -8.05
CA ASP A 47 -4.33 3.61 -9.31
C ASP A 47 -3.73 4.95 -9.68
N ALA A 48 -2.43 4.98 -9.99
CA ALA A 48 -1.73 6.20 -10.35
C ALA A 48 -1.35 6.21 -11.84
N PRO A 49 -1.23 7.40 -12.47
CA PRO A 49 -0.68 7.47 -13.81
C PRO A 49 0.73 6.89 -13.83
N GLU A 50 0.99 6.00 -14.79
CA GLU A 50 2.31 5.42 -15.01
C GLU A 50 3.34 6.52 -15.34
N LYS A 51 4.62 6.25 -15.07
CA LYS A 51 5.69 7.27 -15.17
C LYS A 51 5.72 8.05 -16.49
N ALA A 52 5.41 7.39 -17.61
CA ALA A 52 5.42 8.00 -18.94
C ALA A 52 4.10 8.70 -19.32
N MET A 53 3.04 8.55 -18.53
CA MET A 53 1.75 9.20 -18.75
C MET A 53 1.79 10.66 -18.25
N PRO A 54 0.90 11.53 -18.76
CA PRO A 54 0.66 12.82 -18.15
C PRO A 54 0.42 12.68 -16.64
N TRP A 55 1.04 13.56 -15.85
CA TRP A 55 0.98 13.56 -14.38
C TRP A 55 1.67 12.40 -13.65
N GLY A 56 2.20 11.38 -14.35
CA GLY A 56 2.89 10.25 -13.71
C GLY A 56 4.09 10.68 -12.87
N GLN A 57 4.91 11.60 -13.38
CA GLN A 57 6.04 12.14 -12.63
C GLN A 57 5.59 12.94 -11.38
N LYS A 58 4.48 13.68 -11.46
CA LYS A 58 3.96 14.44 -10.32
C LYS A 58 3.39 13.51 -9.25
N SER A 59 2.66 12.48 -9.65
CA SER A 59 2.12 11.46 -8.74
C SER A 59 3.25 10.70 -8.03
N LYS A 60 4.26 10.25 -8.80
CA LYS A 60 5.48 9.66 -8.24
C LYS A 60 6.19 10.59 -7.26
N GLN A 61 6.39 11.86 -7.61
CA GLN A 61 7.07 12.82 -6.76
C GLN A 61 6.31 12.99 -5.43
N ALA A 62 4.99 13.14 -5.49
CA ALA A 62 4.16 13.25 -4.30
C ALA A 62 4.27 12.01 -3.40
N LEU A 63 4.24 10.80 -3.96
CA LEU A 63 4.46 9.59 -3.15
C LEU A 63 5.87 9.60 -2.53
N SER A 64 6.88 9.94 -3.33
CA SER A 64 8.29 9.99 -2.89
C SER A 64 8.51 10.98 -1.76
N ASP A 65 7.99 12.20 -1.86
CA ASP A 65 8.12 13.24 -0.84
C ASP A 65 7.52 12.81 0.51
N ARG A 66 6.51 11.92 0.49
CA ARG A 66 5.84 11.43 1.70
C ARG A 66 6.57 10.27 2.34
N VAL A 67 7.12 9.35 1.54
CA VAL A 67 7.51 8.02 2.04
C VAL A 67 8.99 7.70 1.86
N PHE A 68 9.69 8.30 0.90
CA PHE A 68 11.06 7.90 0.57
C PHE A 68 12.03 8.16 1.72
N GLY A 69 12.82 7.15 2.09
CA GLY A 69 13.78 7.25 3.19
C GLY A 69 13.13 7.30 4.57
N ARG A 70 11.84 6.96 4.68
CA ARG A 70 11.09 6.96 5.94
C ARG A 70 10.68 5.55 6.31
N ASP A 71 10.45 5.34 7.61
CA ASP A 71 9.90 4.10 8.12
C ASP A 71 8.39 4.11 7.94
N VAL A 72 7.84 3.02 7.44
CA VAL A 72 6.43 2.86 7.11
C VAL A 72 5.91 1.55 7.69
N ARG A 73 4.62 1.55 7.99
CA ARG A 73 3.83 0.34 8.21
C ARG A 73 3.03 0.06 6.95
N VAL A 74 3.07 -1.18 6.49
CA VAL A 74 2.24 -1.67 5.39
C VAL A 74 1.25 -2.69 5.95
N ASP A 75 -0.03 -2.33 5.96
CA ASP A 75 -1.12 -3.25 6.30
C ASP A 75 -1.58 -3.93 5.02
N TRP A 76 -1.39 -5.24 4.90
CA TRP A 76 -1.60 -5.98 3.65
C TRP A 76 -2.30 -7.32 3.87
N SER A 77 -2.92 -7.87 2.82
CA SER A 77 -3.68 -9.12 2.94
C SER A 77 -3.43 -10.11 1.81
N LYS A 78 -2.75 -9.68 0.75
CA LYS A 78 -2.50 -10.51 -0.43
C LYS A 78 -1.26 -10.08 -1.19
N ARG A 79 -0.83 -10.97 -2.08
CA ARG A 79 0.11 -10.67 -3.16
C ARG A 79 -0.62 -10.65 -4.50
N ASP A 80 -0.21 -9.78 -5.40
CA ASP A 80 -0.69 -9.81 -6.77
C ASP A 80 0.05 -10.87 -7.61
N ARG A 81 -0.37 -11.03 -8.87
CA ARG A 81 0.25 -12.00 -9.81
C ARG A 81 1.73 -11.73 -10.11
N TYR A 82 2.23 -10.55 -9.78
CA TYR A 82 3.63 -10.15 -9.96
C TYR A 82 4.44 -10.33 -8.67
N GLY A 83 3.83 -10.87 -7.61
CA GLY A 83 4.46 -11.12 -6.32
C GLY A 83 4.55 -9.88 -5.42
N ARG A 84 4.00 -8.73 -5.83
CA ARG A 84 3.99 -7.52 -5.00
C ARG A 84 3.03 -7.71 -3.84
N ILE A 85 3.40 -7.23 -2.67
CA ILE A 85 2.47 -7.05 -1.55
C ILE A 85 1.47 -5.96 -1.94
N VAL A 86 0.18 -6.22 -1.76
CA VAL A 86 -0.87 -5.21 -1.96
C VAL A 86 -1.35 -4.75 -0.59
N GLY A 87 -1.07 -3.49 -0.23
CA GLY A 87 -1.32 -3.01 1.13
C GLY A 87 -1.48 -1.50 1.27
N LYS A 88 -2.11 -1.09 2.37
CA LYS A 88 -2.22 0.31 2.79
C LYS A 88 -0.88 0.75 3.38
N VAL A 89 -0.33 1.86 2.89
CA VAL A 89 0.98 2.37 3.32
C VAL A 89 0.77 3.53 4.29
N ILE A 90 1.13 3.29 5.55
CA ILE A 90 1.03 4.25 6.65
C ILE A 90 2.41 4.83 6.95
N VAL A 91 2.50 6.16 6.91
CA VAL A 91 3.70 6.93 7.28
C VAL A 91 3.30 8.04 8.25
N ASP A 92 3.97 8.13 9.40
CA ASP A 92 3.59 9.03 10.52
C ASP A 92 2.09 8.96 10.90
N GLY A 93 1.48 7.77 10.85
CA GLY A 93 0.06 7.59 11.13
C GLY A 93 -0.88 8.11 10.02
N LYS A 94 -0.37 8.47 8.84
CA LYS A 94 -1.17 8.92 7.68
C LYS A 94 -1.11 7.92 6.54
N ASP A 95 -2.25 7.71 5.88
CA ASP A 95 -2.36 6.90 4.68
C ASP A 95 -1.84 7.66 3.45
N ALA A 96 -0.73 7.19 2.90
CA ALA A 96 -0.09 7.82 1.74
C ALA A 96 -0.93 7.70 0.47
N GLY A 97 -1.66 6.60 0.30
CA GLY A 97 -2.53 6.39 -0.85
C GLY A 97 -3.75 7.32 -0.82
N LEU A 98 -4.37 7.45 0.36
CA LEU A 98 -5.48 8.38 0.57
C LEU A 98 -5.06 9.83 0.28
N ALA A 99 -3.85 10.23 0.69
CA ALA A 99 -3.32 11.56 0.40
C ALA A 99 -3.23 11.82 -1.10
N LEU A 100 -2.73 10.87 -1.89
CA LEU A 100 -2.66 11.01 -3.35
C LEU A 100 -4.03 11.15 -4.01
N VAL A 101 -5.03 10.40 -3.54
CA VAL A 101 -6.42 10.54 -4.01
C VAL A 101 -6.96 11.94 -3.68
N GLY A 102 -6.74 12.42 -2.45
CA GLY A 102 -7.16 13.75 -2.01
C GLY A 102 -6.52 14.90 -2.82
N GLU A 103 -5.33 14.67 -3.38
CA GLU A 103 -4.60 15.63 -4.21
C GLU A 103 -4.90 15.51 -5.71
N GLY A 104 -5.76 14.56 -6.11
CA GLY A 104 -6.07 14.29 -7.52
C GLY A 104 -4.88 13.69 -8.28
N LEU A 105 -3.96 13.02 -7.58
CA LEU A 105 -2.76 12.39 -8.15
C LEU A 105 -2.88 10.87 -8.30
N ALA A 106 -3.97 10.29 -7.81
CA ALA A 106 -4.36 8.91 -8.03
C ALA A 106 -5.89 8.79 -8.08
N TRP A 107 -6.38 7.75 -8.74
CA TRP A 107 -7.79 7.38 -8.76
C TRP A 107 -8.09 6.35 -7.69
N HIS A 108 -9.23 6.46 -7.02
CA HIS A 108 -9.75 5.39 -6.18
C HIS A 108 -10.40 4.31 -7.05
N TYR A 109 -9.94 3.08 -6.93
CA TYR A 109 -10.46 2.00 -7.76
C TYR A 109 -11.63 1.28 -7.07
N LYS A 110 -12.86 1.70 -7.39
CA LYS A 110 -14.11 1.17 -6.81
C LYS A 110 -14.21 -0.35 -6.74
N LYS A 111 -13.59 -1.07 -7.69
CA LYS A 111 -13.57 -2.53 -7.72
C LYS A 111 -13.04 -3.16 -6.42
N TYR A 112 -12.18 -2.46 -5.68
CA TYR A 112 -11.53 -2.96 -4.47
C TYR A 112 -11.97 -2.24 -3.20
N GLU A 113 -13.11 -1.55 -3.21
CA GLU A 113 -13.60 -0.81 -2.03
C GLU A 113 -13.80 -1.71 -0.80
N ASN A 114 -14.26 -2.94 -1.00
CA ASN A 114 -14.46 -3.93 0.08
C ASN A 114 -13.15 -4.47 0.67
N GLU A 115 -12.00 -4.18 0.04
CA GLU A 115 -10.68 -4.55 0.54
C GLU A 115 -10.03 -3.42 1.37
N GLN A 116 -10.74 -2.29 1.53
CA GLN A 116 -10.28 -1.12 2.28
C GLN A 116 -11.22 -0.85 3.47
N PRO A 117 -11.11 -1.61 4.57
CA PRO A 117 -11.87 -1.29 5.78
C PRO A 117 -11.46 0.10 6.30
N LEU A 118 -12.46 0.85 6.78
CA LEU A 118 -12.32 2.18 7.38
C LEU A 118 -11.47 2.12 8.67
#